data_AF-A0A7Z1N8A1-F1
#
_entry.id   AF-A0A7Z1N8A1-F1
#
_cell.length_a   1.000
_cell.length_b   1.000
_cell.length_c   1.000
_cell.angle_alpha   90.00
_cell.angle_beta   90.00
_cell.angle_gamma   90.00
#
_symmetry.space_group_name_H-M   'P 1'
#
loop_
_entity.id
_entity.type
_entity.pdbx_description
1 polymer ?
#
loop_
_entity_poly.entity_id
_entity_poly.type
_entity_poly.pdbx_seq_one_letter_code
_entity_poly.pdbx_strand_id
1 'polypeptide(L)'
;DVLKGTKKQMKYTTDKSGRVISSEVLNPGSRGHDLQLTIDIDLQKKVESLLEKQISKLRSQGAKDMDNALMVVQNPKNGDILAIAGKQIDKQGKLKDYDIGNLTAQYTVGSSVKGGTLLAGYQNKAINVGETMVDEPLKFQGGLTKR
;
A
#
# COMPACT_ATOMS: atom_id res chain seq x y z
N ASP A 1 -18.71 7.72 2.18
CA ASP A 1 -19.98 7.54 2.93
C ASP A 1 -19.94 8.08 4.35
N VAL A 2 -18.96 7.75 5.20
CA VAL A 2 -18.99 8.12 6.64
C VAL A 2 -18.52 9.55 6.98
N LEU A 3 -17.58 10.11 6.21
CA LEU A 3 -16.97 11.42 6.52
C LEU A 3 -17.83 12.62 6.12
N LYS A 4 -18.79 12.41 5.21
CA LYS A 4 -19.62 13.49 4.69
C LYS A 4 -20.71 13.82 5.71
N GLY A 5 -20.73 15.05 6.20
CA GLY A 5 -21.81 15.55 7.05
C GLY A 5 -23.12 15.77 6.30
N THR A 6 -24.21 15.85 7.05
CA THR A 6 -25.52 16.21 6.52
C THR A 6 -25.62 17.72 6.40
N LYS A 7 -26.01 18.23 5.23
CA LYS A 7 -26.13 19.68 5.00
C LYS A 7 -27.33 20.25 5.74
N LYS A 8 -27.16 21.44 6.31
CA LYS A 8 -28.28 22.25 6.82
C LYS A 8 -29.16 22.71 5.65
N GLN A 9 -30.46 22.54 5.77
CA GLN A 9 -31.45 22.95 4.78
C GLN A 9 -32.47 23.88 5.42
N MET A 10 -32.66 25.04 4.80
CA MET A 10 -33.59 26.08 5.23
C MET A 10 -34.59 26.32 4.12
N LYS A 11 -35.87 26.51 4.48
CA LYS A 11 -36.92 26.94 3.57
C LYS A 11 -37.39 28.32 3.99
N TYR A 12 -37.38 29.26 3.05
CA TYR A 12 -37.90 30.61 3.25
C TYR A 12 -39.15 30.79 2.39
N THR A 13 -40.17 31.42 2.95
CA THR A 13 -41.37 31.83 2.20
C THR A 13 -41.38 33.36 2.14
N THR A 14 -41.57 33.92 0.94
CA THR A 14 -41.52 35.37 0.69
C THR A 14 -42.83 35.88 0.13
N ASP A 15 -43.15 37.16 0.39
CA ASP A 15 -44.26 37.85 -0.28
C ASP A 15 -43.86 38.31 -1.71
N LYS A 16 -44.81 38.91 -2.46
CA LYS A 16 -44.57 39.43 -3.82
C LYS A 16 -43.52 40.56 -3.89
N SER A 17 -43.19 41.18 -2.75
CA SER A 17 -42.13 42.20 -2.64
C SER A 17 -40.75 41.60 -2.34
N GLY A 18 -40.66 40.28 -2.16
CA GLY A 18 -39.41 39.58 -1.84
C GLY A 18 -39.06 39.59 -0.35
N ARG A 19 -39.92 40.14 0.52
CA ARG A 19 -39.68 40.12 1.98
C ARG A 19 -39.98 38.73 2.53
N VAL A 20 -39.07 38.21 3.35
CA VAL A 20 -39.24 36.91 4.03
C VAL A 20 -40.32 37.06 5.09
N ILE A 21 -41.39 36.28 4.95
CA ILE A 21 -42.53 36.25 5.89
C ILE A 21 -42.46 35.03 6.82
N SER A 22 -41.74 33.98 6.45
CA SER A 22 -41.44 32.85 7.34
C SER A 22 -40.16 32.12 6.94
N SER A 23 -39.54 31.47 7.92
CA SER A 23 -38.39 30.58 7.74
C SER A 23 -38.57 29.29 8.52
N GLU A 24 -38.24 28.16 7.89
CA GLU A 24 -38.33 26.82 8.46
C GLU A 24 -36.97 26.12 8.30
N VAL A 25 -36.51 25.46 9.36
CA VAL A 25 -35.34 24.58 9.31
C VAL A 25 -35.82 23.20 8.85
N LEU A 26 -35.60 22.85 7.58
CA LEU A 26 -35.95 21.51 7.06
C LEU A 26 -34.96 20.45 7.54
N ASN A 27 -33.69 20.82 7.69
CA ASN A 27 -32.66 19.96 8.25
C ASN A 27 -31.65 20.83 8.99
N PRO A 28 -31.36 20.58 10.28
CA PRO A 28 -30.38 21.37 11.03
C PRO A 28 -28.94 21.15 10.52
N GLY A 29 -28.69 20.07 9.78
CA GLY A 29 -27.37 19.60 9.39
C GLY A 29 -26.62 18.91 10.54
N SER A 30 -25.56 18.18 10.21
CA SER A 30 -24.69 17.52 11.18
C SER A 30 -23.28 17.33 10.62
N ARG A 31 -22.27 17.33 11.50
CA ARG A 31 -20.90 16.96 11.13
C ARG A 31 -20.86 15.49 10.69
N GLY A 32 -19.97 15.16 9.76
CA GLY A 32 -19.69 13.76 9.42
C GLY A 32 -19.02 13.01 10.56
N HIS A 33 -18.88 11.70 10.42
CA HIS A 33 -18.24 10.87 11.42
C HIS A 33 -16.73 10.96 11.37
N ASP A 34 -16.09 10.69 12.50
CA ASP A 34 -14.65 10.53 12.59
C ASP A 34 -14.24 9.12 12.18
N LEU A 35 -13.11 9.01 11.49
CA LEU A 35 -12.50 7.74 11.08
C LEU A 35 -11.16 7.59 11.79
N GLN A 36 -11.04 6.56 12.61
CA GLN A 36 -9.78 6.17 13.21
C GLN A 36 -9.07 5.15 12.31
N LEU A 37 -7.79 5.41 12.02
CA LEU A 37 -6.97 4.52 11.21
C LEU A 37 -6.28 3.47 12.08
N THR A 38 -5.84 2.38 11.45
CA THR A 38 -5.00 1.34 12.06
C THR A 38 -3.52 1.72 12.11
N ILE A 39 -3.12 2.77 11.38
CA ILE A 39 -1.74 3.23 11.28
C ILE A 39 -1.30 3.81 12.62
N ASP A 40 -0.15 3.31 13.10
CA ASP A 40 0.56 3.92 14.23
C ASP A 40 1.49 5.00 13.67
N ILE A 41 1.25 6.25 14.05
CA ILE A 41 1.98 7.40 13.49
C ILE A 41 3.46 7.43 13.89
N ASP A 42 3.82 6.88 15.05
CA ASP A 42 5.21 6.84 15.50
C ASP A 42 5.97 5.72 14.77
N LEU A 43 5.31 4.58 14.56
CA LEU A 43 5.84 3.52 13.70
C LEU A 43 6.00 4.00 12.25
N GLN A 44 5.00 4.69 11.71
CA GLN A 44 5.03 5.25 10.35
C GLN A 44 6.26 6.13 10.14
N LYS A 45 6.45 7.14 11.00
CA LYS A 45 7.62 8.04 10.94
C LYS A 45 8.95 7.28 11.05
N LYS A 46 9.00 6.25 11.91
CA LYS A 46 10.19 5.43 12.10
C LYS A 46 10.49 4.60 10.85
N VAL A 47 9.48 4.00 10.25
CA VAL A 47 9.61 3.21 9.01
C VAL A 47 10.10 4.09 7.87
N GLU A 48 9.52 5.28 7.68
CA GLU A 48 9.98 6.25 6.68
C GLU A 48 11.45 6.63 6.89
N SER A 49 11.84 6.99 8.12
CA SER A 49 13.23 7.35 8.44
C SER A 49 14.21 6.20 8.16
N LEU A 50 13.83 4.97 8.50
CA LEU A 50 14.66 3.78 8.24
C LEU A 50 14.76 3.50 6.74
N LEU A 51 13.67 3.64 6.00
CA LEU A 51 13.63 3.46 4.55
C LEU A 51 14.56 4.46 3.86
N GLU A 52 14.47 5.75 4.20
CA GLU A 52 15.35 6.80 3.66
C GLU A 52 16.82 6.55 3.97
N LYS A 53 17.15 6.21 5.23
CA LYS A 53 18.52 5.86 5.64
C LYS A 53 19.06 4.67 4.83
N GLN A 54 18.24 3.65 4.63
CA GLN A 54 18.64 2.47 3.89
C GLN A 54 18.82 2.77 2.39
N ILE A 55 17.97 3.61 1.80
CA ILE A 55 18.15 4.09 0.42
C ILE A 55 19.49 4.83 0.29
N SER A 56 19.78 5.80 1.17
CA SER A 56 21.03 6.56 1.15
C SER A 56 22.25 5.64 1.28
N LYS A 57 22.19 4.65 2.18
CA LYS A 57 23.24 3.64 2.34
C LYS A 57 23.48 2.86 1.06
N LEU A 58 22.44 2.30 0.45
CA LEU A 58 22.57 1.53 -0.80
C LEU A 58 23.10 2.37 -1.96
N ARG A 59 22.68 3.63 -2.05
CA ARG A 59 23.20 4.56 -3.07
C ARG A 59 24.69 4.84 -2.89
N SER A 60 25.17 4.97 -1.64
CA SER A 60 26.61 5.08 -1.34
C SER A 60 27.41 3.85 -1.76
N GLN A 61 26.75 2.68 -1.83
CA GLN A 61 27.31 1.41 -2.28
C GLN A 61 27.18 1.17 -3.79
N GLY A 62 26.62 2.13 -4.54
CA GLY A 62 26.55 2.07 -6.01
C GLY A 62 25.16 1.81 -6.60
N ALA A 63 24.11 1.67 -5.79
CA ALA A 63 22.72 1.49 -6.26
C ALA A 63 22.11 2.79 -6.85
N LYS A 64 22.78 3.39 -7.83
CA LYS A 64 22.42 4.70 -8.40
C LYS A 64 21.19 4.63 -9.30
N ASP A 65 20.92 3.47 -9.89
CA ASP A 65 19.79 3.24 -10.78
C ASP A 65 18.53 2.71 -10.07
N MET A 66 18.60 2.47 -8.75
CA MET A 66 17.42 2.15 -7.95
C MET A 66 16.47 3.34 -7.94
N ASP A 67 15.22 3.10 -8.35
CA ASP A 67 14.22 4.12 -8.63
C ASP A 67 13.00 4.06 -7.69
N ASN A 68 12.84 2.97 -6.95
CA ASN A 68 11.74 2.77 -6.00
C ASN A 68 12.21 1.97 -4.78
N ALA A 69 11.65 2.29 -3.62
CA ALA A 69 11.75 1.47 -2.42
C ALA A 69 10.42 1.54 -1.66
N LEU A 70 9.87 0.38 -1.29
CA LEU A 70 8.52 0.22 -0.78
C LEU A 70 8.53 -0.69 0.46
N MET A 71 7.66 -0.41 1.43
CA MET A 71 7.49 -1.20 2.65
C MET A 71 6.06 -1.13 3.16
N VAL A 72 5.49 -2.30 3.47
CA VAL A 72 4.22 -2.45 4.19
C VAL A 72 4.47 -3.25 5.46
N VAL A 73 3.95 -2.77 6.58
CA VAL A 73 3.96 -3.48 7.87
C VAL A 73 2.51 -3.71 8.30
N GLN A 74 2.14 -4.97 8.48
CA GLN A 74 0.78 -5.37 8.85
C GLN A 74 0.76 -6.33 10.03
N ASN A 75 -0.35 -6.34 10.76
CA ASN A 75 -0.66 -7.42 11.70
C ASN A 75 -1.27 -8.60 10.94
N PRO A 76 -0.60 -9.77 10.88
CA PRO A 76 -1.07 -10.91 10.10
C PRO A 76 -2.32 -11.58 10.69
N LYS A 77 -2.68 -11.30 11.96
CA LYS A 77 -3.83 -11.93 12.62
C LYS A 77 -5.16 -11.27 12.28
N ASN A 78 -5.17 -9.97 12.00
CA ASN A 78 -6.39 -9.20 11.75
C ASN A 78 -6.34 -8.35 10.47
N GLY A 79 -5.18 -8.24 9.82
CA GLY A 79 -5.02 -7.47 8.57
C GLY A 79 -4.80 -5.98 8.77
N ASP A 80 -4.65 -5.49 10.00
CA ASP A 80 -4.40 -4.08 10.26
C ASP A 80 -3.09 -3.63 9.59
N ILE A 81 -3.17 -2.51 8.87
CA ILE A 81 -1.98 -1.85 8.32
C ILE A 81 -1.43 -0.92 9.40
N LEU A 82 -0.23 -1.22 9.87
CA LEU A 82 0.43 -0.47 10.94
C LEU A 82 1.30 0.66 10.38
N ALA A 83 1.95 0.42 9.23
CA ALA A 83 2.71 1.42 8.50
C ALA A 83 2.79 1.08 7.00
N ILE A 84 2.82 2.11 6.17
CA ILE A 84 2.96 2.00 4.71
C ILE A 84 3.86 3.13 4.23
N ALA A 85 5.04 2.77 3.70
CA ALA A 85 6.00 3.76 3.24
C ALA A 85 6.47 3.41 1.83
N GLY A 86 6.62 4.43 1.00
CA GLY A 86 7.15 4.28 -0.34
C GLY A 86 7.90 5.51 -0.78
N LYS A 87 9.02 5.31 -1.49
CA LYS A 87 9.83 6.40 -2.04
C LYS A 87 10.13 6.10 -3.50
N GLN A 88 9.81 7.05 -4.37
CA GLN A 88 10.40 7.16 -5.70
C GLN A 88 11.72 7.91 -5.59
N ILE A 89 12.71 7.44 -6.34
CA ILE A 89 14.09 7.91 -6.30
C ILE A 89 14.46 8.33 -7.72
N ASP A 90 14.75 9.62 -7.90
CA ASP A 90 15.27 10.07 -9.19
C ASP A 90 16.76 9.72 -9.38
N LYS A 91 17.29 9.92 -10.58
CA LYS A 91 18.70 9.62 -10.87
C LYS A 91 19.67 10.44 -10.00
N GLN A 92 19.27 11.64 -9.61
CA GLN A 92 20.02 12.53 -8.72
C GLN A 92 19.94 12.09 -7.25
N GLY A 93 19.06 11.15 -6.90
CA GLY A 93 18.84 10.65 -5.55
C GLY A 93 17.83 11.45 -4.73
N LYS A 94 17.06 12.35 -5.36
CA LYS A 94 15.95 13.04 -4.73
C LYS A 94 14.83 12.04 -4.47
N LEU A 95 14.30 12.08 -3.26
CA LEU A 95 13.21 11.22 -2.81
C LEU A 95 11.88 11.94 -2.98
N LYS A 96 10.87 11.21 -3.45
CA LYS A 96 9.47 11.65 -3.50
C LYS A 96 8.59 10.57 -2.88
N ASP A 97 7.64 10.98 -2.05
CA ASP A 97 6.70 10.04 -1.42
C ASP A 97 5.89 9.29 -2.47
N TYR A 98 5.78 7.99 -2.26
CA TYR A 98 5.11 7.06 -3.16
C TYR A 98 4.45 5.90 -2.38
N ASP A 99 3.84 6.22 -1.24
CA ASP A 99 3.25 5.22 -0.33
C ASP A 99 2.17 4.39 -1.02
N ILE A 100 1.33 5.04 -1.83
CA ILE A 100 0.28 4.38 -2.64
C ILE A 100 0.85 3.34 -3.61
N GLY A 101 2.12 3.48 -4.00
CA GLY A 101 2.83 2.54 -4.86
C GLY A 101 2.89 1.12 -4.30
N ASN A 102 2.83 0.96 -2.97
CA ASN A 102 2.72 -0.35 -2.33
C ASN A 102 1.47 -1.13 -2.77
N LEU A 103 0.41 -0.45 -3.23
CA LEU A 103 -0.87 -1.05 -3.62
C LEU A 103 -1.11 -0.96 -5.13
N THR A 104 -0.64 0.10 -5.78
CA THR A 104 -1.00 0.39 -7.18
C THR A 104 0.05 -0.02 -8.21
N ALA A 105 1.30 -0.28 -7.80
CA ALA A 105 2.37 -0.64 -8.71
C ALA A 105 2.62 -2.15 -8.76
N GLN A 106 3.34 -2.60 -9.79
CA GLN A 106 3.68 -4.00 -10.02
C GLN A 106 5.20 -4.14 -10.17
N TYR A 107 5.76 -5.18 -9.54
CA TYR A 107 7.20 -5.43 -9.54
C TYR A 107 7.49 -6.93 -9.73
N THR A 108 8.65 -7.22 -10.31
CA THR A 108 9.20 -8.58 -10.32
C THR A 108 9.68 -8.94 -8.92
N VAL A 109 9.01 -9.91 -8.29
CA VAL A 109 9.20 -10.26 -6.85
C VAL A 109 10.28 -11.31 -6.57
N GLY A 110 10.76 -12.00 -7.61
CA GLY A 110 11.83 -12.98 -7.49
C GLY A 110 11.49 -14.19 -6.61
N SER A 111 12.49 -14.71 -5.88
CA SER A 111 12.38 -15.97 -5.11
C SER A 111 11.45 -15.93 -3.89
N SER A 112 10.89 -14.76 -3.54
CA SER A 112 9.97 -14.60 -2.41
C SER A 112 8.70 -15.45 -2.54
N VAL A 113 8.30 -15.81 -3.76
CA VAL A 113 7.07 -16.59 -4.05
C VAL A 113 7.20 -18.10 -3.83
N LYS A 114 8.43 -18.61 -3.61
CA LYS A 114 8.70 -20.06 -3.56
C LYS A 114 7.86 -20.81 -2.52
N GLY A 115 7.53 -20.19 -1.39
CA GLY A 115 6.64 -20.79 -0.39
C GLY A 115 5.25 -21.10 -0.95
N GLY A 116 4.67 -20.18 -1.74
CA GLY A 116 3.42 -20.41 -2.44
C GLY A 116 3.55 -21.48 -3.54
N THR A 117 4.66 -21.49 -4.27
CA THR A 117 4.95 -22.52 -5.28
C THR A 117 5.02 -23.92 -4.67
N LEU A 118 5.65 -24.08 -3.50
CA LEU A 118 5.67 -25.36 -2.78
C LEU A 118 4.25 -25.80 -2.38
N LEU A 119 3.43 -24.88 -1.86
CA LEU A 119 2.02 -25.19 -1.52
C LEU A 119 1.22 -25.64 -2.75
N ALA A 120 1.41 -24.99 -3.90
CA ALA A 120 0.80 -25.43 -5.15
C ALA A 120 1.26 -26.84 -5.56
N GLY A 121 2.55 -27.15 -5.35
CA GLY A 121 3.11 -28.48 -5.57
C GLY A 121 2.45 -29.54 -4.68
N TYR A 122 2.29 -29.27 -3.38
CA TYR A 122 1.61 -30.17 -2.45
C TYR A 122 0.14 -30.37 -2.82
N GLN A 123 -0.58 -29.30 -3.15
CA GLN A 123 -1.99 -29.37 -3.54
C GLN A 123 -2.23 -30.21 -4.80
N ASN A 124 -1.33 -30.11 -5.78
CA ASN A 124 -1.42 -30.85 -7.03
C ASN A 124 -0.71 -32.22 -6.98
N LYS A 125 -0.23 -32.64 -5.80
CA LYS A 125 0.53 -33.89 -5.61
C LYS A 125 1.75 -34.02 -6.54
N ALA A 126 2.33 -32.89 -6.93
CA ALA A 126 3.55 -32.85 -7.74
C ALA A 126 4.79 -33.14 -6.89
N ILE A 127 4.74 -32.84 -5.59
CA ILE A 127 5.76 -33.12 -4.57
C ILE A 127 5.07 -33.44 -3.24
N ASN A 128 5.80 -34.07 -2.32
CA ASN A 128 5.36 -34.41 -0.97
C ASN A 128 6.05 -33.55 0.10
N VAL A 129 5.41 -33.39 1.25
CA VAL A 129 6.01 -32.71 2.40
C VAL A 129 7.22 -33.51 2.88
N GLY A 130 8.39 -32.85 2.98
CA GLY A 130 9.65 -33.50 3.36
C GLY A 130 10.38 -34.20 2.21
N GLU A 131 9.87 -34.11 0.97
CA GLU A 131 10.55 -34.63 -0.21
C GLU A 131 11.90 -33.93 -0.46
N THR A 132 12.92 -34.72 -0.79
CA THR A 132 14.26 -34.23 -1.08
C THR A 132 14.56 -34.31 -2.56
N MET A 133 15.13 -33.25 -3.13
CA MET A 133 15.63 -33.22 -4.51
C MET A 133 17.05 -32.65 -4.50
N VAL A 134 17.92 -33.17 -5.38
CA VAL A 134 19.28 -32.66 -5.56
C VAL A 134 19.23 -31.46 -6.51
N ASP A 135 19.90 -30.37 -6.13
CA ASP A 135 20.02 -29.18 -6.98
C ASP A 135 21.18 -29.37 -7.97
N GLU A 136 20.88 -29.35 -9.26
CA GLU A 136 21.85 -29.59 -10.34
C GLU A 136 21.52 -28.73 -11.56
N PRO A 137 22.54 -28.32 -12.35
CA PRO A 137 22.30 -27.58 -13.59
C PRO A 137 21.44 -28.37 -14.58
N LEU A 138 20.38 -27.73 -15.09
CA LEU A 138 19.44 -28.36 -16.03
C LEU A 138 19.88 -28.09 -17.47
N LYS A 139 19.92 -29.14 -18.30
CA LYS A 139 20.20 -29.05 -19.75
C LYS A 139 18.93 -29.33 -20.55
N PHE A 140 18.59 -28.42 -21.46
CA PHE A 140 17.43 -28.55 -22.35
C PHE A 140 17.88 -28.76 -23.80
N GLN A 141 16.97 -29.30 -24.62
CA GLN A 141 17.21 -29.42 -26.06
C GLN A 141 17.53 -28.05 -26.67
N GLY A 142 18.49 -28.00 -27.60
CA GLY A 142 19.00 -26.74 -28.17
C GLY A 142 20.21 -26.14 -27.44
N GLY A 143 20.77 -26.83 -26.42
CA GLY A 143 22.01 -26.43 -25.76
C GLY A 143 21.86 -25.42 -24.62
N LEU A 144 20.62 -25.02 -24.31
CA LEU A 144 20.33 -24.16 -23.16
C LEU A 144 20.66 -24.89 -21.85
N THR A 145 21.55 -24.30 -21.06
CA THR A 145 21.89 -24.79 -19.72
C THR A 145 21.45 -23.76 -18.69
N LYS A 146 20.57 -24.15 -17.77
CA LYS A 146 20.17 -23.34 -16.63
C LYS A 146 21.02 -23.75 -15.42
N ARG A 147 21.85 -22.82 -14.96
CA ARG A 147 22.62 -22.96 -13.72
C ARG A 147 21.82 -22.48 -12.52
#